data_AF-A0A143PEJ6-F1
#
_entry.id   AF-A0A143PEJ6-F1
#
_cell.length_a   1.000
_cell.length_b   1.000
_cell.length_c   1.000
_cell.angle_alpha   90.00
_cell.angle_beta   90.00
_cell.angle_gamma   90.00
#
_symmetry.space_group_name_H-M   'P 1'
#
loop_
_entity.id
_entity.type
_entity.pdbx_description
1 polymer ?
#
loop_
_entity_poly.entity_id
_entity_poly.type
_entity_poly.pdbx_seq_one_letter_code
_entity_poly.pdbx_strand_id
1 'polypeptide(L)'
;MDPQQLAEIARTHDIELIVQFGSSVRGQMHPRSDVDVGVLYRRVPDSFAGIADLQTELQALVADRHVDLGLLNHADPLFLKQVMDHARLLHGSPRRFQELKLYAFRRYQDHRRFLDMERAYVASTIAGHAR
;
A
#
# COMPACT_ATOMS: atom_id res chain seq x y z
N MET A 1 -4.70 2.61 15.89
CA MET A 1 -3.49 3.42 15.69
C MET A 1 -3.80 4.84 16.11
N ASP A 2 -3.04 5.37 17.06
CA ASP A 2 -3.17 6.75 17.52
C ASP A 2 -2.65 7.73 16.45
N PRO A 3 -3.42 8.74 16.02
CA PRO A 3 -2.97 9.77 15.09
C PRO A 3 -1.71 10.53 15.54
N GLN A 4 -1.50 10.73 16.85
CA GLN A 4 -0.33 11.45 17.36
C GLN A 4 0.95 10.64 17.15
N GLN A 5 0.92 9.37 17.52
CA GLN A 5 2.05 8.46 17.32
C GLN A 5 2.39 8.31 15.83
N LEU A 6 1.37 8.21 14.96
CA LEU A 6 1.58 8.17 13.51
C LEU A 6 2.26 9.43 12.96
N ALA A 7 1.94 10.61 13.52
CA ALA A 7 2.59 11.86 13.11
C ALA A 7 4.05 11.92 13.55
N GLU A 8 4.39 11.38 14.72
CA GLU A 8 5.78 11.27 15.19
C GLU A 8 6.59 10.33 14.32
N ILE A 9 6.09 9.12 14.05
CA ILE A 9 6.70 8.14 13.14
C ILE A 9 6.90 8.78 11.76
N ALA A 10 5.87 9.44 11.22
CA ALA A 10 5.94 10.06 9.90
C ALA A 10 7.03 11.14 9.81
N ARG A 11 7.21 11.91 10.88
CA ARG A 11 8.25 12.94 10.96
C ARG A 11 9.66 12.33 11.05
N THR A 12 9.83 11.27 11.84
CA THR A 12 11.13 10.59 12.03
C THR A 12 11.61 9.93 10.74
N HIS A 13 10.69 9.33 9.98
CA HIS A 13 10.99 8.55 8.77
C HIS A 13 10.84 9.33 7.46
N ASP A 14 10.61 10.65 7.52
CA ASP A 14 10.33 11.53 6.37
C ASP A 14 9.22 11.01 5.42
N ILE A 15 8.12 10.59 6.03
CA ILE A 15 6.95 10.05 5.35
C ILE A 15 6.01 11.19 4.94
N GLU A 16 5.55 11.16 3.69
CA GLU A 16 4.59 12.11 3.14
C GLU A 16 3.15 11.70 3.43
N LEU A 17 2.83 10.41 3.26
CA LEU A 17 1.50 9.86 3.47
C LEU A 17 1.58 8.49 4.15
N ILE A 18 0.67 8.26 5.09
CA ILE A 18 0.35 6.93 5.62
C ILE A 18 -1.11 6.66 5.30
N VAL A 19 -1.39 5.54 4.67
CA VAL A 19 -2.74 5.11 4.33
C VAL A 19 -2.97 3.70 4.87
N GLN A 20 -4.20 3.41 5.25
CA GLN A 20 -4.64 2.04 5.51
C GLN A 20 -5.37 1.53 4.27
N PHE A 21 -5.12 0.29 3.87
CA PHE A 21 -5.82 -0.33 2.74
C PHE A 21 -6.24 -1.77 3.05
N GLY A 22 -6.66 -2.49 2.01
CA GLY A 22 -6.88 -3.94 2.07
C GLY A 22 -8.17 -4.37 2.76
N SER A 23 -8.17 -5.62 3.25
CA SER A 23 -9.37 -6.33 3.73
C SER A 23 -10.03 -5.62 4.92
N SER A 24 -9.22 -4.92 5.72
CA SER A 24 -9.65 -4.10 6.86
C SER A 24 -10.56 -2.92 6.47
N VAL A 25 -10.45 -2.39 5.25
CA VAL A 25 -11.29 -1.27 4.76
C VAL A 25 -12.56 -1.76 4.04
N ARG A 26 -12.56 -3.00 3.54
CA ARG A 26 -13.69 -3.59 2.79
C ARG A 26 -14.80 -4.20 3.66
N GLY A 27 -14.72 -4.10 4.99
CA GLY A 27 -15.80 -4.53 5.90
C GLY A 27 -15.92 -6.04 6.10
N GLN A 28 -14.96 -6.84 5.62
CA GLN A 28 -14.86 -8.27 5.92
C GLN A 28 -13.87 -8.45 7.08
N MET A 29 -14.20 -7.87 8.23
CA MET A 29 -13.36 -7.96 9.42
C MET A 29 -13.47 -9.38 9.99
N HIS A 30 -12.49 -10.24 9.70
CA HIS A 30 -12.22 -11.35 10.60
C HIS A 30 -11.47 -10.77 11.82
N PRO A 31 -11.74 -11.21 13.06
CA PRO A 31 -11.09 -10.70 14.26
C PRO A 31 -9.55 -10.87 14.31
N ARG A 32 -8.95 -11.57 13.33
CA ARG A 32 -7.51 -11.81 13.18
C ARG A 32 -6.92 -11.22 11.89
N SER A 33 -7.65 -10.38 11.15
CA SER A 33 -7.15 -9.84 9.90
C SER A 33 -5.96 -8.91 10.12
N ASP A 34 -4.93 -9.10 9.28
CA ASP A 34 -3.76 -8.23 9.22
C ASP A 34 -4.15 -6.80 8.85
N VAL A 35 -3.33 -5.85 9.27
CA VAL A 35 -3.52 -4.42 9.03
C VAL A 35 -2.60 -3.99 7.90
N ASP A 36 -3.16 -3.85 6.70
CA ASP A 36 -2.42 -3.38 5.53
C ASP A 36 -2.20 -1.86 5.60
N VAL A 37 -0.94 -1.45 5.62
CA VAL A 37 -0.51 -0.04 5.72
C VAL A 37 0.35 0.32 4.52
N GLY A 38 -0.02 1.39 3.83
CA GLY A 38 0.70 1.94 2.70
C GLY A 38 1.44 3.20 3.10
N VAL A 39 2.72 3.28 2.74
CA VAL A 39 3.57 4.42 3.05
C VAL A 39 4.12 5.03 1.77
N LEU A 40 3.97 6.35 1.66
CA LEU A 40 4.64 7.15 0.65
C LEU A 40 5.70 8.00 1.35
N TYR A 41 6.97 7.71 1.11
CA TYR A 41 8.09 8.51 1.58
C TYR A 41 8.26 9.78 0.73
N ARG A 42 8.69 10.88 1.35
CA ARG A 42 9.25 12.02 0.58
C ARG A 42 10.60 11.65 -0.02
N ARG A 43 11.42 10.98 0.78
CA ARG A 43 12.68 10.37 0.36
C ARG A 43 12.74 8.94 0.87
N VAL A 44 12.78 7.98 -0.06
CA VAL A 44 12.90 6.56 0.29
C VAL A 44 14.23 6.34 1.03
N PRO A 45 14.25 5.59 2.15
CA PRO A 45 15.48 5.26 2.84
C PRO A 45 16.50 4.58 1.92
N ASP A 46 17.77 4.94 2.06
CA ASP A 46 18.86 4.37 1.26
C ASP A 46 19.18 2.92 1.67
N SER A 47 18.63 2.44 2.81
CA SER A 47 18.86 1.10 3.35
C SER A 47 17.58 0.42 3.80
N PHE A 48 17.60 -0.92 3.77
CA PHE A 48 16.49 -1.76 4.25
C PHE A 48 16.24 -1.61 5.76
N ALA A 49 17.27 -1.25 6.54
CA ALA A 49 17.16 -1.05 7.98
C ALA A 49 16.10 0.01 8.32
N GLY A 50 16.08 1.15 7.61
CA GLY A 50 15.08 2.19 7.87
C GLY A 50 13.63 1.76 7.60
N ILE A 51 13.44 0.86 6.63
CA ILE A 51 12.12 0.28 6.34
C ILE A 51 11.72 -0.72 7.44
N ALA A 52 12.68 -1.53 7.91
CA ALA A 52 12.46 -2.49 9.00
C ALA A 52 12.18 -1.81 10.36
N ASP A 53 12.83 -0.67 10.61
CA ASP A 53 12.59 0.15 11.80
C ASP A 53 11.16 0.70 11.77
N LEU A 54 10.74 1.27 10.62
CA LEU A 54 9.36 1.71 10.44
C LEU A 54 8.35 0.57 10.64
N GLN A 55 8.62 -0.60 10.07
CA GLN A 55 7.78 -1.79 10.24
C GLN A 55 7.61 -2.14 11.73
N THR A 56 8.71 -2.09 12.49
CA THR A 56 8.71 -2.40 13.93
C THR A 56 7.92 -1.36 14.72
N GLU A 57 8.09 -0.07 14.42
CA GLU A 57 7.35 1.02 15.07
C GLU A 57 5.84 0.93 14.78
N LEU A 58 5.45 0.66 13.53
CA LEU A 58 4.04 0.48 13.16
C LEU A 58 3.44 -0.78 13.79
N GLN A 59 4.19 -1.88 13.86
CA GLN A 59 3.76 -3.12 14.50
C GLN A 59 3.49 -2.92 16.01
N ALA A 60 4.27 -2.07 16.69
CA ALA A 60 4.06 -1.73 18.09
C ALA A 60 2.75 -0.96 18.33
N LEU A 61 2.21 -0.26 17.31
CA LEU A 61 0.92 0.45 17.39
C LEU A 61 -0.30 -0.47 17.29
N VAL A 62 -0.08 -1.77 17.03
CA VAL A 62 -1.15 -2.75 16.82
C VAL A 62 -0.87 -3.97 17.69
N ALA A 63 -1.35 -3.92 18.94
CA ALA A 63 -1.41 -5.09 19.80
C ALA A 63 -2.34 -6.13 19.16
N ASP A 64 -1.84 -7.35 18.94
CA ASP A 64 -2.57 -8.54 18.48
C ASP A 64 -2.88 -8.69 16.98
N ARG A 65 -2.35 -7.84 16.09
CA ARG A 65 -2.44 -8.06 14.63
C ARG A 65 -1.11 -7.80 13.94
N HIS A 66 -0.88 -8.45 12.81
CA HIS A 66 0.29 -8.17 11.99
C HIS A 66 0.07 -6.90 11.14
N VAL A 67 1.10 -6.10 10.97
CA VAL A 67 1.09 -5.00 10.00
C VAL A 67 1.77 -5.46 8.72
N ASP A 68 1.08 -5.34 7.58
CA ASP A 68 1.71 -5.54 6.27
C ASP A 68 2.04 -4.17 5.67
N LEU A 69 3.32 -3.89 5.45
CA LEU A 69 3.81 -2.59 4.99
C LEU A 69 4.04 -2.61 3.47
N GLY A 70 3.22 -1.83 2.76
CA GLY A 70 3.36 -1.57 1.33
C GLY A 70 4.08 -0.25 1.04
N LEU A 71 5.17 -0.31 0.28
CA LEU A 71 5.88 0.88 -0.22
C LEU A 71 5.21 1.43 -1.48
N LEU A 72 4.60 2.62 -1.38
CA LEU A 72 3.86 3.23 -2.49
C LEU A 72 4.77 3.93 -3.51
N ASN A 73 5.99 4.30 -3.13
CA ASN A 73 6.97 4.97 -4.00
C ASN A 73 7.31 4.16 -5.26
N HIS A 74 7.38 2.84 -5.13
CA HIS A 74 7.77 1.92 -6.21
C HIS A 74 6.73 0.83 -6.50
N ALA A 75 5.51 1.00 -5.97
CA ALA A 75 4.41 0.09 -6.23
C ALA A 75 4.13 -0.03 -7.73
N ASP A 76 3.88 -1.26 -8.19
CA ASP A 76 3.47 -1.48 -9.57
C ASP A 76 2.10 -0.81 -9.85
N PRO A 77 1.80 -0.49 -11.12
CA PRO A 77 0.58 0.24 -11.46
C PRO A 77 -0.72 -0.45 -11.02
N LEU A 78 -0.77 -1.78 -11.03
CA LEU A 78 -1.96 -2.53 -10.65
C LEU A 78 -2.14 -2.48 -9.13
N PHE A 79 -1.09 -2.79 -8.36
CA PHE A 79 -1.12 -2.74 -6.90
C PHE A 79 -1.42 -1.33 -6.40
N LEU A 80 -0.73 -0.31 -6.90
CA LEU A 80 -0.94 1.08 -6.49
C LEU A 80 -2.40 1.51 -6.73
N LYS A 81 -2.99 1.12 -7.87
CA LYS A 81 -4.40 1.39 -8.15
C LYS A 81 -5.32 0.66 -7.18
N GLN A 82 -5.10 -0.62 -6.93
CA GLN A 82 -5.91 -1.41 -6.00
C GLN A 82 -5.87 -0.86 -4.57
N VAL A 83 -4.68 -0.46 -4.11
CA VAL A 83 -4.48 0.18 -2.81
C VAL A 83 -5.25 1.50 -2.77
N MET A 84 -5.05 2.37 -3.75
CA MET A 84 -5.66 3.71 -3.76
C MET A 84 -7.18 3.69 -3.88
N ASP A 85 -7.79 2.72 -4.56
CA ASP A 85 -9.25 2.61 -4.66
C ASP A 85 -9.94 2.47 -3.29
N HIS A 86 -9.30 1.77 -2.36
CA HIS A 86 -9.86 1.44 -1.05
C HIS A 86 -9.06 2.03 0.11
N ALA A 87 -8.10 2.91 -0.17
CA ALA A 87 -7.28 3.52 0.86
C ALA A 87 -8.07 4.52 1.72
N ARG A 88 -7.83 4.45 3.02
CA ARG A 88 -8.18 5.49 3.99
C ARG A 88 -6.91 6.23 4.40
N LEU A 89 -6.94 7.56 4.37
CA LEU A 89 -5.83 8.38 4.85
C LEU A 89 -5.71 8.27 6.38
N LEU A 90 -4.53 7.88 6.87
CA LEU A 90 -4.19 7.86 8.30
C LEU A 90 -3.35 9.07 8.69
N HIS A 91 -2.39 9.46 7.85
CA HIS A 91 -1.53 10.63 8.06
C HIS A 91 -1.17 11.32 6.75
N GLY A 92 -1.05 12.65 6.80
CA GLY A 92 -0.57 13.51 5.72
C GLY A 92 -1.66 14.38 5.08
N SER A 93 -1.35 15.00 3.95
CA SER A 93 -2.23 16.01 3.32
C SER A 93 -3.37 15.35 2.53
N PRO A 94 -4.64 15.73 2.75
CA PRO A 94 -5.77 15.28 1.93
C PRO A 94 -5.58 15.61 0.45
N ARG A 95 -4.99 16.77 0.12
CA ARG A 95 -4.70 17.16 -1.26
C ARG A 95 -3.71 16.19 -1.89
N ARG A 96 -2.60 15.90 -1.20
CA ARG A 96 -1.57 14.98 -1.69
C ARG A 96 -2.11 13.57 -1.86
N PHE A 97 -2.98 13.13 -0.95
CA PHE A 97 -3.68 11.86 -1.08
C PHE A 97 -4.54 11.78 -2.36
N GLN A 98 -5.29 12.84 -2.68
CA GLN A 98 -6.06 12.88 -3.94
C GLN A 98 -5.16 12.91 -5.18
N GLU A 99 -4.04 13.64 -5.14
CA GLU A 99 -3.05 13.62 -6.22
C GLU A 99 -2.49 12.21 -6.45
N LEU A 100 -2.19 11.48 -5.38
CA LEU A 100 -1.73 10.09 -5.47
C LEU A 100 -2.80 9.17 -6.07
N LYS A 101 -4.07 9.35 -5.71
CA LYS A 101 -5.20 8.61 -6.31
C LYS A 101 -5.31 8.85 -7.82
N LEU A 102 -5.23 10.11 -8.25
CA LEU A 102 -5.28 10.47 -9.67
C LEU A 102 -4.08 9.92 -10.44
N TYR A 103 -2.89 10.00 -9.84
CA TYR A 103 -1.66 9.42 -10.40
C TYR A 103 -1.78 7.91 -10.57
N ALA A 104 -2.25 7.20 -9.55
CA ALA A 104 -2.45 5.75 -9.57
C ALA A 104 -3.44 5.34 -10.68
N PHE A 105 -4.56 6.06 -10.80
CA PHE A 105 -5.54 5.83 -11.86
C PHE A 105 -4.92 6.01 -13.25
N ARG A 106 -4.21 7.11 -13.49
CA ARG A 106 -3.57 7.38 -14.79
C ARG A 106 -2.53 6.31 -15.12
N ARG A 107 -1.64 6.00 -14.17
CA ARG A 107 -0.58 4.99 -14.36
C ARG A 107 -1.16 3.62 -14.69
N TYR A 108 -2.27 3.24 -14.06
CA TYR A 108 -2.99 2.02 -14.38
C TYR A 108 -3.58 2.02 -15.80
N GLN A 109 -4.21 3.12 -16.24
CA GLN A 109 -4.74 3.21 -17.60
C GLN A 109 -3.64 3.07 -18.66
N ASP A 110 -2.49 3.71 -18.44
CA ASP A 110 -1.34 3.65 -19.35
C ASP A 110 -0.79 2.20 -19.48
N HIS A 111 -0.86 1.41 -18.40
CA HIS A 111 -0.34 0.03 -18.36
C HIS A 111 -1.42 -1.03 -18.62
N ARG A 112 -2.70 -0.65 -18.75
CA ARG A 112 -3.82 -1.59 -18.82
C ARG A 112 -3.66 -2.61 -19.94
N ARG A 113 -3.18 -2.18 -21.11
CA ARG A 113 -2.94 -3.06 -22.26
C ARG A 113 -1.93 -4.17 -21.96
N PHE A 114 -0.84 -3.85 -21.26
CA PHE A 114 0.17 -4.84 -20.89
C PHE A 114 -0.38 -5.85 -19.87
N LEU A 115 -1.16 -5.38 -18.90
CA LEU A 115 -1.83 -6.25 -17.93
C LEU A 115 -2.85 -7.20 -18.59
N ASP A 116 -3.58 -6.72 -19.59
CA ASP A 116 -4.52 -7.56 -20.35
C ASP A 116 -3.78 -8.65 -21.15
N MET A 117 -2.63 -8.31 -21.74
CA MET A 117 -1.77 -9.28 -22.44
C MET A 117 -1.19 -10.33 -21.48
N GLU A 118 -0.71 -9.90 -20.32
CA GLU A 118 -0.18 -10.80 -19.28
C GLU A 118 -1.26 -11.78 -18.79
N ARG A 119 -2.48 -11.27 -18.54
CA ARG A 119 -3.63 -12.11 -18.16
C ARG A 119 -3.96 -13.15 -19.21
N ALA A 120 -3.99 -12.77 -20.48
CA ALA A 120 -4.25 -13.69 -21.59
C ALA A 120 -3.17 -14.78 -21.68
N TYR A 121 -1.90 -14.40 -21.53
CA TYR A 121 -0.78 -15.33 -21.54
C TYR A 121 -0.84 -16.35 -20.39
N VAL A 122 -1.05 -15.87 -19.16
CA VAL A 122 -1.18 -16.72 -17.96
C VAL A 122 -2.35 -17.71 -18.12
N ALA A 123 -3.51 -17.24 -18.57
CA ALA A 123 -4.68 -18.08 -18.79
C ALA A 123 -4.40 -19.21 -19.80
N SER A 124 -3.72 -18.88 -20.91
CA SER A 124 -3.37 -19.87 -21.94
C SER A 124 -2.36 -20.92 -21.44
N THR A 125 -1.38 -20.50 -20.65
CA THR A 125 -0.35 -21.39 -20.08
C THR A 125 -0.95 -22.37 -19.07
N ILE A 126 -1.84 -21.90 -18.18
CA ILE A 126 -2.53 -22.75 -17.21
C ILE A 126 -3.41 -23.79 -17.92
N ALA A 127 -4.16 -23.37 -18.94
CA ALA A 127 -5.01 -24.27 -19.72
C ALA A 127 -4.21 -25.33 -20.50
N GLY A 128 -2.96 -25.02 -20.87
CA GLY A 128 -2.04 -25.96 -21.53
C GLY A 128 -1.43 -27.01 -20.60
N HIS A 129 -1.20 -26.67 -19.32
CA HIS A 129 -0.63 -27.60 -18.31
C HIS A 129 -1.69 -28.44 -17.57
N ALA A 130 -2.97 -28.11 -17.73
CA ALA A 130 -4.09 -28.89 -17.20
C ALA A 130 -4.54 -30.04 -18.13
N ARG A 131 -3.77 -30.33 -19.20
CA ARG A 131 -3.98 -31.47 -20.11
C ARG A 131 -2.93 -32.54 -19.93
#